data_AF-B7KMN3-F1
#
_entry.id   AF-B7KMN3-F1
#
_cell.length_a   1.000
_cell.length_b   1.000
_cell.length_c   1.000
_cell.angle_alpha   90.00
_cell.angle_beta   90.00
_cell.angle_gamma   90.00
#
_symmetry.space_group_name_H-M   'P 1'
#
loop_
_entity.id
_entity.type
_entity.pdbx_description
1 polymer ?
#
loop_
_entity_poly.entity_id
_entity_poly.type
_entity_poly.pdbx_seq_one_letter_code
_entity_poly.pdbx_strand_id
1 'polypeptide(L)'
;MTDFNRFLTNKLEDLNYCPLQRHQYASIEGIKVNCQTQQETPEKIYWICEIVNDKPALMILNGSTGGEAWYLEDLINGRLFNNEIIADFFSINDGIGGQWNELKVPRERMKKVVRELAEIYKTKIIFKRKIGISNDDLV
;
A
#
# COMPACT_ATOMS: atom_id res chain seq x y z
N MET A 1 -17.06 -4.23 8.81
CA MET A 1 -15.94 -4.00 7.88
C MET A 1 -16.34 -2.87 6.96
N THR A 2 -15.62 -1.75 7.01
CA THR A 2 -16.01 -0.51 6.33
C THR A 2 -15.22 -0.41 5.03
N ASP A 3 -15.87 -0.68 3.90
CA ASP A 3 -15.29 -0.35 2.59
C ASP A 3 -15.15 1.18 2.51
N PHE A 4 -13.92 1.68 2.51
CA PHE A 4 -13.67 3.12 2.46
C PHE A 4 -14.26 3.76 1.19
N ASN A 5 -14.34 3.02 0.08
CA ASN A 5 -15.04 3.52 -1.12
C ASN A 5 -16.53 3.77 -0.83
N ARG A 6 -17.15 2.88 -0.07
CA ARG A 6 -18.56 3.03 0.36
C ARG A 6 -18.72 4.16 1.37
N PHE A 7 -17.72 4.39 2.23
CA PHE A 7 -17.69 5.54 3.14
C PHE A 7 -17.63 6.87 2.39
N LEU A 8 -16.87 6.94 1.28
CA LEU A 8 -16.77 8.16 0.47
C LEU A 8 -18.04 8.49 -0.32
N THR A 9 -18.89 7.51 -0.59
CA THR A 9 -20.09 7.67 -1.44
C THR A 9 -21.38 7.86 -0.64
N ASN A 10 -21.42 7.43 0.62
CA ASN A 10 -22.58 7.64 1.48
C ASN A 10 -22.52 9.01 2.17
N LYS A 11 -23.65 9.73 2.18
CA LYS A 11 -23.83 10.92 3.02
C LYS A 11 -23.81 10.49 4.49
N LEU A 12 -22.79 10.91 5.22
CA LEU A 12 -22.52 10.59 6.63
C LEU A 12 -23.47 11.32 7.61
N GLU A 13 -24.74 11.45 7.27
CA GLU A 13 -25.67 12.29 8.04
C GLU A 13 -26.08 11.67 9.38
N ASP A 14 -25.76 10.39 9.67
CA ASP A 14 -26.26 9.67 10.86
C ASP A 14 -25.18 8.98 11.73
N LEU A 15 -23.90 9.32 11.61
CA LEU A 15 -22.85 8.63 12.39
C LEU A 15 -21.92 9.62 13.09
N ASN A 16 -21.70 9.43 14.40
CA ASN A 16 -20.74 10.17 15.26
C ASN A 16 -19.26 9.92 14.88
N TYR A 17 -18.95 9.82 13.59
CA TYR A 17 -17.59 9.66 13.09
C TYR A 17 -17.02 11.01 12.66
N CYS A 18 -15.75 11.24 12.95
CA CYS A 18 -14.98 12.31 12.34
C CYS A 18 -14.49 11.84 10.96
N PRO A 19 -15.01 12.38 9.85
CA PRO A 19 -14.55 11.96 8.53
C PRO A 19 -13.10 12.36 8.32
N LEU A 20 -12.31 11.43 7.78
CA LEU A 20 -10.97 11.73 7.29
C LEU A 20 -11.10 12.73 6.13
N GLN A 21 -10.47 13.89 6.25
CA GLN A 21 -10.55 14.93 5.22
C GLN A 21 -9.79 14.52 3.96
N ARG A 22 -10.23 15.00 2.80
CA ARG A 22 -9.65 14.62 1.49
C ARG A 22 -8.15 14.86 1.37
N HIS A 23 -7.60 15.82 2.11
CA HIS A 23 -6.17 16.13 2.07
C HIS A 23 -5.34 15.23 3.00
N GLN A 24 -5.98 14.36 3.79
CA GLN A 24 -5.31 13.46 4.74
C GLN A 24 -5.09 12.05 4.17
N TYR A 25 -5.61 11.77 2.97
CA TYR A 25 -5.42 10.49 2.29
C TYR A 25 -5.12 10.69 0.81
N ALA A 26 -4.52 9.67 0.20
CA ALA A 26 -4.28 9.59 -1.24
C ALA A 26 -4.83 8.28 -1.80
N SER A 27 -4.81 8.14 -3.13
CA SER A 27 -5.25 6.92 -3.81
C SER A 27 -4.23 6.44 -4.82
N ILE A 28 -4.18 5.12 -5.01
CA ILE A 28 -3.43 4.44 -6.06
C ILE A 28 -4.38 3.54 -6.85
N GLU A 29 -4.27 3.61 -8.18
CA GLU A 29 -5.06 2.79 -9.08
C GLU A 29 -4.56 1.34 -9.07
N GLY A 30 -5.44 0.40 -8.74
CA GLY A 30 -5.17 -1.03 -8.67
C GLY A 30 -6.33 -1.88 -9.18
N ILE A 31 -6.37 -3.13 -8.72
CA ILE A 31 -7.31 -4.17 -9.15
C ILE A 31 -7.87 -4.85 -7.92
N LYS A 32 -9.19 -5.03 -7.90
CA LYS A 32 -9.89 -5.88 -6.96
C LYS A 32 -10.26 -7.19 -7.64
N VAL A 33 -9.86 -8.29 -7.03
CA VAL A 33 -10.19 -9.64 -7.49
C VAL A 33 -11.25 -10.23 -6.58
N ASN A 34 -12.40 -10.58 -7.15
CA ASN A 34 -13.43 -11.27 -6.39
C ASN A 34 -12.93 -12.68 -6.01
N CYS A 35 -12.93 -13.02 -4.73
CA CYS A 35 -12.36 -14.30 -4.28
C CYS A 35 -13.17 -15.53 -4.69
N GLN A 36 -14.46 -15.38 -4.96
CA GLN A 36 -15.37 -16.46 -5.36
C GLN A 36 -15.39 -16.64 -6.87
N THR A 37 -15.49 -15.55 -7.63
CA THR A 37 -15.65 -15.58 -9.09
C THR A 37 -14.34 -15.39 -9.84
N GLN A 38 -13.26 -14.99 -9.15
CA GLN A 38 -11.97 -14.62 -9.73
C GLN A 38 -12.06 -13.42 -10.71
N GLN A 39 -13.18 -12.69 -10.70
CA GLN A 39 -13.36 -11.53 -11.55
C GLN A 39 -12.48 -10.37 -11.09
N GLU A 40 -11.69 -9.83 -12.01
CA GLU A 40 -10.89 -8.63 -11.81
C GLU A 40 -11.69 -7.37 -12.16
N THR A 41 -11.60 -6.36 -11.30
CA THR A 41 -12.27 -5.06 -11.47
C THR A 41 -11.30 -3.94 -11.13
N PRO A 42 -11.19 -2.88 -11.95
CA PRO A 42 -10.40 -1.70 -11.60
C PRO A 42 -10.90 -1.09 -10.29
N GLU A 43 -9.99 -0.72 -9.39
CA GLU A 43 -10.33 -0.24 -8.05
C GLU A 43 -9.36 0.87 -7.62
N LYS A 44 -9.90 1.91 -6.96
CA LYS A 44 -9.08 2.93 -6.32
C LYS A 44 -8.73 2.47 -4.92
N ILE A 45 -7.45 2.30 -4.64
CA ILE A 45 -6.96 1.86 -3.34
C ILE A 45 -6.49 3.10 -2.58
N TYR A 46 -7.17 3.41 -1.48
CA TYR A 46 -6.91 4.56 -0.64
C TYR A 46 -5.90 4.23 0.45
N TRP A 47 -5.03 5.18 0.75
CA TRP A 47 -3.96 4.99 1.72
C TRP A 47 -3.64 6.29 2.47
N ILE A 48 -3.06 6.12 3.65
CA ILE A 48 -2.46 7.17 4.47
C ILE A 48 -1.04 6.78 4.85
N CYS A 49 -0.27 7.77 5.30
CA CYS A 49 1.01 7.52 5.96
C CYS A 49 0.98 8.16 7.34
N GLU A 50 1.25 7.36 8.38
CA GLU A 50 1.31 7.83 9.77
C GLU A 50 2.65 7.47 10.41
N ILE A 51 3.02 8.18 11.47
CA ILE A 51 4.15 7.81 12.32
C ILE A 51 3.64 6.87 13.41
N VAL A 52 4.08 5.61 13.37
CA VAL A 52 3.77 4.57 14.34
C VAL A 52 5.08 4.14 14.99
N ASN A 53 5.18 4.24 16.33
CA ASN A 53 6.41 3.93 17.07
C ASN A 53 7.66 4.60 16.48
N ASP A 54 7.57 5.92 16.25
CA ASP A 54 8.62 6.76 15.67
C ASP A 54 9.07 6.37 14.25
N LYS A 55 8.26 5.57 13.54
CA LYS A 55 8.55 5.13 12.17
C LYS A 55 7.38 5.40 11.23
N PRO A 56 7.63 5.85 9.99
CA PRO A 56 6.57 6.03 9.02
C PRO A 56 6.02 4.68 8.54
N ALA A 57 4.70 4.56 8.54
CA ALA A 57 3.97 3.39 8.09
C ALA A 57 2.92 3.79 7.03
N LEU A 58 2.92 3.07 5.91
CA LEU A 58 1.88 3.13 4.89
C LEU A 58 0.71 2.25 5.36
N MET A 59 -0.51 2.80 5.38
CA MET A 59 -1.71 2.07 5.79
C MET A 59 -2.77 2.15 4.69
N ILE A 60 -3.34 1.01 4.30
CA ILE A 60 -4.42 0.93 3.30
C ILE A 60 -5.78 1.08 4.00
N LEU A 61 -6.61 1.99 3.51
CA LEU A 61 -7.91 2.32 4.11
C LEU A 61 -9.04 1.39 3.67
N ASN A 62 -8.90 0.76 2.51
CA ASN A 62 -9.87 -0.17 1.92
C ASN A 62 -9.38 -1.62 1.89
N GLY A 63 -8.47 -1.97 2.80
CA GLY A 63 -8.01 -3.34 2.96
C GLY A 63 -9.10 -4.29 3.47
N SER A 64 -8.90 -5.59 3.23
CA SER A 64 -9.85 -6.65 3.57
C SER A 64 -9.96 -6.92 5.06
N THR A 65 -8.92 -6.58 5.82
CA THR A 65 -8.87 -6.80 7.27
C THR A 65 -8.93 -5.49 8.06
N GLY A 66 -8.76 -4.35 7.39
CA GLY A 66 -8.66 -3.03 8.03
C GLY A 66 -7.32 -2.82 8.76
N GLY A 67 -6.33 -3.68 8.49
CA GLY A 67 -5.04 -3.73 9.18
C GLY A 67 -3.84 -3.83 8.23
N GLU A 68 -4.04 -3.56 6.94
CA GLU A 68 -3.01 -3.63 5.91
C GLU A 68 -2.08 -2.42 6.02
N ALA A 69 -1.12 -2.53 6.93
CA ALA A 69 -0.12 -1.53 7.21
C ALA A 69 1.30 -2.11 7.14
N TRP A 70 2.22 -1.33 6.60
CA TRP A 70 3.64 -1.69 6.53
C TRP A 70 4.50 -0.48 6.88
N TYR A 71 5.52 -0.70 7.70
CA TYR A 71 6.59 0.29 7.83
C TYR A 71 7.25 0.51 6.47
N LEU A 72 7.53 1.77 6.13
CA LEU A 72 8.17 2.10 4.86
C LEU A 72 9.51 1.37 4.71
N GLU A 73 10.26 1.25 5.80
CA GLU A 73 11.54 0.54 5.84
C GLU A 73 11.42 -0.93 5.40
N ASP A 74 10.36 -1.64 5.80
CA ASP A 74 10.14 -3.05 5.44
C ASP A 74 9.77 -3.21 3.96
N LEU A 75 8.98 -2.27 3.43
CA LEU A 75 8.67 -2.21 2.00
C LEU A 75 9.95 -1.98 1.18
N ILE A 76 10.78 -1.04 1.63
CA ILE A 76 12.02 -0.65 0.95
C ILE A 76 13.07 -1.77 1.00
N ASN A 77 13.31 -2.35 2.18
CA ASN A 77 14.44 -3.26 2.39
C ASN A 77 14.13 -4.73 2.06
N GLY A 78 12.89 -5.04 1.70
CA GLY A 78 12.48 -6.43 1.45
C GLY A 78 11.32 -6.54 0.48
N ARG A 79 10.10 -6.19 0.89
CA ARG A 79 8.91 -6.65 0.17
C ARG A 79 8.77 -6.08 -1.25
N LEU A 80 9.02 -4.79 -1.43
CA LEU A 80 8.64 -4.07 -2.65
C LEU A 80 9.81 -3.86 -3.62
N PHE A 81 11.03 -3.72 -3.11
CA PHE A 81 12.23 -3.47 -3.92
C PHE A 81 13.19 -4.67 -3.97
N ASN A 82 12.81 -5.83 -3.44
CA ASN A 82 13.55 -7.05 -3.73
C ASN A 82 13.34 -7.45 -5.20
N ASN A 83 14.44 -7.47 -5.95
CA ASN A 83 14.50 -7.84 -7.37
C ASN A 83 14.39 -9.35 -7.61
N GLU A 84 14.51 -10.18 -6.57
CA GLU A 84 14.27 -11.62 -6.64
C GLU A 84 12.76 -11.95 -6.76
N ILE A 85 11.89 -10.99 -6.41
CA ILE A 85 10.43 -11.15 -6.55
C ILE A 85 10.02 -10.71 -7.95
N ILE A 86 9.62 -11.69 -8.77
CA ILE A 86 9.23 -11.51 -10.19
C ILE A 86 7.72 -11.15 -10.33
N ALA A 87 7.03 -10.86 -9.23
CA ALA A 87 5.60 -10.55 -9.27
C ALA A 87 5.34 -9.14 -9.83
N ASP A 88 4.46 -9.04 -10.84
CA ASP A 88 4.03 -7.78 -11.45
C ASP A 88 3.16 -6.92 -10.51
N PHE A 89 2.55 -7.56 -9.51
CA PHE A 89 1.65 -6.93 -8.56
C PHE A 89 2.16 -7.03 -7.12
N PHE A 90 1.91 -5.98 -6.36
CA PHE A 90 1.94 -5.99 -4.91
C PHE A 90 0.55 -6.37 -4.40
N SER A 91 0.43 -7.54 -3.77
CA SER A 91 -0.82 -7.99 -3.14
C SER A 91 -0.91 -7.42 -1.72
N ILE A 92 -2.03 -6.77 -1.43
CA ILE A 92 -2.27 -6.05 -0.17
C ILE A 92 -2.71 -6.99 0.95
N ASN A 93 -3.44 -8.05 0.62
CA ASN A 93 -4.00 -9.03 1.56
C ASN A 93 -3.55 -10.46 1.24
N ASP A 94 -2.26 -10.59 0.88
CA ASP A 94 -1.61 -11.87 0.61
C ASP A 94 -1.82 -12.87 1.75
N GLY A 95 -2.22 -14.10 1.42
CA GLY A 95 -2.42 -15.19 2.38
C GLY A 95 -3.84 -15.37 2.97
N ILE A 96 -4.82 -14.53 2.62
CA ILE A 96 -6.22 -14.69 3.08
C ILE A 96 -7.14 -15.15 1.94
N GLY A 97 -6.60 -16.03 1.09
CA GLY A 97 -7.27 -16.54 -0.11
C GLY A 97 -8.62 -17.18 0.19
N GLY A 98 -9.63 -16.83 -0.59
CA GLY A 98 -10.96 -17.45 -0.56
C GLY A 98 -11.94 -16.90 0.47
N GLN A 99 -11.49 -16.06 1.42
CA GLN A 99 -12.40 -15.43 2.40
C GLN A 99 -12.76 -13.99 2.05
N TRP A 100 -11.85 -13.24 1.42
CA TRP A 100 -12.04 -11.83 1.09
C TRP A 100 -11.50 -11.51 -0.30
N ASN A 101 -12.04 -10.45 -0.92
CA ASN A 101 -11.56 -9.99 -2.22
C ASN A 101 -10.08 -9.59 -2.15
N GLU A 102 -9.28 -9.99 -3.12
CA GLU A 102 -7.88 -9.59 -3.17
C GLU A 102 -7.75 -8.17 -3.71
N LEU A 103 -6.85 -7.37 -3.14
CA LEU A 103 -6.45 -6.08 -3.69
C LEU A 103 -5.01 -6.16 -4.20
N LYS A 104 -4.84 -5.84 -5.48
CA LYS A 104 -3.55 -5.85 -6.17
C LYS A 104 -3.23 -4.45 -6.68
N VAL A 105 -1.98 -4.03 -6.51
CA VAL A 105 -1.46 -2.78 -7.07
C VAL A 105 -0.30 -3.11 -7.99
N PRO A 106 -0.22 -2.57 -9.23
CA PRO A 106 0.96 -2.73 -10.06
C PRO A 106 2.21 -2.32 -9.29
N ARG A 107 3.21 -3.21 -9.23
CA ARG A 107 4.36 -3.07 -8.33
C ARG A 107 5.10 -1.76 -8.54
N GLU A 108 5.26 -1.32 -9.79
CA GLU A 108 5.89 -0.04 -10.14
C GLU A 108 5.11 1.19 -9.62
N ARG A 109 3.78 1.14 -9.60
CA ARG A 109 2.98 2.22 -9.02
C ARG A 109 3.16 2.28 -7.50
N MET A 110 3.19 1.13 -6.84
CA MET A 110 3.44 1.08 -5.39
C MET A 110 4.87 1.56 -5.07
N LYS A 111 5.88 1.18 -5.87
CA LYS A 111 7.26 1.69 -5.73
C LYS A 111 7.31 3.21 -5.80
N LYS A 112 6.55 3.82 -6.71
CA LYS A 112 6.46 5.28 -6.82
C LYS A 112 5.92 5.91 -5.53
N VAL A 113 4.81 5.40 -5.00
CA VAL A 113 4.23 5.87 -3.73
C VAL A 113 5.24 5.75 -2.58
N VAL A 114 5.89 4.59 -2.43
CA VAL A 114 6.86 4.38 -1.35
C VAL A 114 8.09 5.28 -1.48
N ARG A 115 8.55 5.58 -2.70
CA ARG A 115 9.65 6.54 -2.92
C ARG A 115 9.26 7.96 -2.51
N GLU A 116 8.09 8.43 -2.93
CA GLU A 116 7.59 9.76 -2.57
C GLU A 116 7.47 9.90 -1.03
N LEU A 117 6.97 8.87 -0.35
CA LEU A 117 6.90 8.87 1.11
C LEU A 117 8.28 8.81 1.77
N ALA A 118 9.21 8.01 1.24
CA ALA A 118 10.56 7.94 1.76
C ALA A 118 11.28 9.30 1.69
N GLU A 119 11.06 10.06 0.61
CA GLU A 119 11.59 11.42 0.47
C GLU A 119 11.00 12.38 1.51
N ILE A 120 9.67 12.38 1.68
CA ILE A 120 8.96 13.23 2.66
C ILE A 120 9.47 12.98 4.08
N TYR A 121 9.57 11.70 4.46
CA TYR A 121 9.95 11.29 5.81
C TYR A 121 11.46 11.12 6.00
N LYS A 122 12.28 11.49 5.00
CA LYS A 122 13.75 11.34 5.00
C LYS A 122 14.19 9.92 5.39
N THR A 123 13.41 8.92 5.01
CA THR A 123 13.71 7.51 5.28
C THR A 123 14.80 7.05 4.32
N LYS A 124 15.92 6.54 4.85
CA LYS A 124 17.03 6.09 4.02
C LYS A 124 16.62 4.85 3.23
N ILE A 125 16.71 4.93 1.91
CA ILE A 125 16.58 3.77 1.03
C ILE A 125 17.92 3.02 1.08
N ILE A 126 17.94 1.89 1.80
CA ILE A 126 19.13 1.04 1.87
C ILE A 126 18.89 -0.14 0.93
N PHE A 127 19.38 -0.04 -0.30
CA PHE A 127 19.48 -1.21 -1.15
C PHE A 127 20.53 -2.15 -0.54
N LYS A 128 20.08 -3.25 0.07
CA LYS A 128 20.98 -4.35 0.42
C LYS A 128 21.51 -4.95 -0.88
N ARG A 129 22.65 -4.43 -1.35
CA ARG A 129 23.49 -5.11 -2.35
C ARG A 129 23.91 -6.45 -1.75
N LYS A 130 23.16 -7.51 -2.02
CA LYS A 130 23.71 -8.86 -1.89
C LYS A 130 24.58 -9.12 -3.12
N ILE A 131 25.87 -8.92 -2.88
CA ILE A 131 27.03 -9.40 -3.65
C ILE A 131 27.30 -8.64 -4.98
N GLY A 132 28.29 -7.74 -4.95
CA GLY A 132 29.31 -7.72 -6.01
C GLY A 132 29.49 -6.50 -6.93
N ILE A 133 29.03 -5.27 -6.62
CA ILE A 133 29.38 -4.08 -7.44
C ILE A 133 29.72 -2.90 -6.52
N SER A 134 30.81 -2.16 -6.82
CA SER A 134 31.38 -1.07 -6.00
C SER A 134 30.52 0.20 -5.99
N ASN A 135 30.79 1.09 -5.04
CA ASN A 135 30.04 2.32 -4.77
C ASN A 135 30.28 3.46 -5.78
N ASP A 136 30.79 3.18 -6.98
CA ASP A 136 31.24 4.22 -7.90
C ASP A 136 30.18 4.69 -8.92
N ASP A 137 28.97 4.11 -8.92
CA ASP A 137 27.93 4.42 -9.92
C ASP A 137 26.75 5.25 -9.38
N LEU A 138 26.98 6.13 -8.40
CA LEU A 138 25.96 7.08 -7.92
C LEU A 138 26.49 8.51 -8.00
N VAL A 139 26.47 9.06 -9.23
CA VAL A 139 26.40 10.51 -9.52
C VAL A 139 25.08 10.78 -10.23
#